data_AF-A0A7X3Y5V0-F1
#
_entry.id   AF-A0A7X3Y5V0-F1
#
_cell.length_a   1.000
_cell.length_b   1.000
_cell.length_c   1.000
_cell.angle_alpha   90.00
_cell.angle_beta   90.00
_cell.angle_gamma   90.00
#
_symmetry.space_group_name_H-M   'P 1'
#
loop_
_entity.id
_entity.type
_entity.pdbx_description
1 polymer ?
#
loop_
_entity_poly.entity_id
_entity_poly.type
_entity_poly.pdbx_seq_one_letter_code
_entity_poly.pdbx_strand_id
1 'polypeptide(L)'
;MISSSASSPRTIQAHIHEKALSRVTRMFSSGLSDIFNETLQNARRAGASRVRISFDCPKDEAEPATITISDNGYGIEDPAVLLSYGRNGWDSGLVQREDAAGMGFLSLANRGCTISSRPRSANGHAFPGWSVRLDPEHFAGETPATVLSDDQAPWPHGTVIRFPADDHIATIRESAEAAARYYPLPVILDGLPDSPPQGQLLKRRDFLREAVRIESWRGLRIGVFRDRRHYLRDPNLNFHGLTLHLDLPYLRSLTSTEWTTRIDVGDCPDLQFVLPARKEVVETPFLADMHRTAPVSW
;
A
#
# COMPACT_ATOMS: atom_id res chain seq x y z
N MET A 1 -23.99 -36.17 26.69
CA MET A 1 -24.19 -34.78 26.23
C MET A 1 -22.89 -34.03 26.48
N ILE A 2 -22.06 -33.89 25.44
CA ILE A 2 -20.85 -33.07 25.52
C ILE A 2 -21.32 -31.63 25.33
N SER A 3 -21.28 -30.85 26.40
CA SER A 3 -21.54 -29.42 26.36
C SER A 3 -20.46 -28.77 25.51
N SER A 4 -20.84 -28.36 24.30
CA SER A 4 -20.07 -27.42 23.50
C SER A 4 -20.09 -26.08 24.24
N SER A 5 -18.98 -25.74 24.91
CA SER A 5 -18.76 -24.38 25.37
C SER A 5 -18.60 -23.50 24.13
N ALA A 6 -19.67 -22.84 23.70
CA ALA A 6 -19.59 -21.81 22.68
C ALA A 6 -18.63 -20.72 23.18
N SER A 7 -17.40 -20.68 22.65
CA SER A 7 -16.50 -19.57 22.91
C SER A 7 -17.16 -18.30 22.40
N SER A 8 -17.17 -17.24 23.20
CA SER A 8 -17.70 -15.95 22.76
C SER A 8 -17.05 -15.54 21.42
N PRO A 9 -17.82 -14.97 20.47
CA PRO A 9 -17.27 -14.53 19.20
C PRO A 9 -16.17 -13.51 19.45
N ARG A 10 -15.02 -13.70 18.79
CA ARG A 10 -13.89 -12.77 18.86
C ARG A 10 -14.33 -11.45 18.21
N THR A 11 -14.14 -10.34 18.91
CA THR A 11 -14.39 -9.01 18.36
C THR A 11 -13.12 -8.16 18.36
N ILE A 12 -13.07 -7.18 17.47
CA ILE A 12 -12.03 -6.15 17.41
C ILE A 12 -12.68 -4.78 17.40
N GLN A 13 -12.07 -3.79 18.03
CA GLN A 13 -12.60 -2.44 18.05
C GLN A 13 -11.47 -1.42 17.95
N ALA A 14 -11.74 -0.38 17.18
CA ALA A 14 -10.87 0.77 17.07
C ALA A 14 -10.80 1.55 18.40
N HIS A 15 -9.57 1.87 18.82
CA HIS A 15 -9.34 2.73 19.98
C HIS A 15 -8.70 4.03 19.52
N ILE A 16 -9.53 5.02 19.20
CA ILE A 16 -9.07 6.32 18.71
C ILE A 16 -8.91 7.27 19.89
N HIS A 17 -7.73 7.88 20.02
CA HIS A 17 -7.52 8.96 20.97
C HIS A 17 -8.29 10.21 20.50
N GLU A 18 -8.99 10.94 21.38
CA GLU A 18 -9.82 12.12 21.02
C GLU A 18 -9.14 13.12 20.06
N LYS A 19 -7.82 13.32 20.18
CA LYS A 19 -7.04 14.23 19.31
C LYS A 19 -6.79 13.70 17.89
N ALA A 20 -6.97 12.39 17.67
CA ALA A 20 -6.81 11.72 16.37
C ALA A 20 -8.13 11.67 15.57
N LEU A 21 -9.29 11.80 16.23
CA LEU A 21 -10.62 11.68 15.61
C LEU A 21 -10.79 12.64 14.41
N SER A 22 -10.42 13.91 14.59
CA SER A 22 -10.53 14.95 13.54
C SER A 22 -9.55 14.78 12.37
N ARG A 23 -8.44 14.07 12.58
CA ARG A 23 -7.48 13.71 11.51
C ARG A 23 -7.97 12.49 10.74
N VAL A 24 -8.51 11.51 11.46
CA VAL A 24 -9.10 10.29 10.91
C VAL A 24 -10.28 10.63 9.99
N THR A 25 -11.14 11.61 10.34
CA THR A 25 -12.25 12.04 9.45
C THR A 25 -11.80 12.61 8.10
N ARG A 26 -10.67 13.32 8.04
CA ARG A 26 -10.10 13.83 6.76
C ARG A 26 -9.33 12.76 5.98
N MET A 27 -8.80 11.74 6.66
CA MET A 27 -8.12 10.60 6.01
C MET A 27 -9.09 9.72 5.22
N PHE A 28 -10.38 9.81 5.54
CA PHE A 28 -11.38 8.93 4.95
C PHE A 28 -11.69 9.24 3.48
N SER A 29 -11.33 10.41 2.93
CA SER A 29 -11.52 10.72 1.51
C SER A 29 -10.31 10.27 0.67
N SER A 30 -10.14 8.95 0.52
CA SER A 30 -9.08 8.37 -0.32
C SER A 30 -9.61 7.93 -1.68
N GLY A 31 -8.90 8.29 -2.76
CA GLY A 31 -9.21 7.82 -4.12
C GLY A 31 -8.78 6.36 -4.33
N LEU A 32 -9.18 5.76 -5.45
CA LEU A 32 -8.74 4.40 -5.80
C LEU A 32 -7.21 4.28 -5.89
N SER A 33 -6.52 5.31 -6.39
CA SER A 33 -5.06 5.34 -6.44
C SER A 33 -4.42 5.24 -5.05
N ASP A 34 -4.98 5.91 -4.04
CA ASP A 34 -4.48 5.82 -2.67
C ASP A 34 -4.71 4.39 -2.12
N ILE A 35 -5.91 3.83 -2.33
CA ILE A 35 -6.22 2.44 -1.92
C ILE A 35 -5.27 1.43 -2.58
N PHE A 36 -5.07 1.52 -3.89
CA PHE A 36 -4.19 0.59 -4.59
C PHE A 36 -2.74 0.74 -4.13
N ASN A 37 -2.20 1.95 -3.99
CA ASN A 37 -0.84 2.13 -3.49
C ASN A 37 -0.65 1.56 -2.08
N GLU A 38 -1.60 1.81 -1.17
CA GLU A 38 -1.51 1.32 0.22
C GLU A 38 -1.65 -0.20 0.31
N THR A 39 -2.61 -0.78 -0.41
CA THR A 39 -2.83 -2.24 -0.40
C THR A 39 -1.71 -3.00 -1.10
N LEU A 40 -1.16 -2.47 -2.19
CA LEU A 40 0.05 -3.02 -2.81
C LEU A 40 1.23 -2.94 -1.84
N GLN A 41 1.47 -1.81 -1.19
CA GLN A 41 2.54 -1.71 -0.18
C GLN A 41 2.32 -2.66 1.00
N ASN A 42 1.08 -2.86 1.46
CA ASN A 42 0.74 -3.88 2.48
C ASN A 42 1.15 -5.28 2.02
N ALA A 43 0.82 -5.66 0.79
CA ALA A 43 1.20 -6.95 0.23
C ALA A 43 2.72 -7.12 0.15
N ARG A 44 3.46 -6.07 -0.27
CA ARG A 44 4.92 -6.07 -0.28
C ARG A 44 5.49 -6.35 1.11
N ARG A 45 5.01 -5.63 2.13
CA ARG A 45 5.44 -5.76 3.53
C ARG A 45 5.12 -7.12 4.11
N ALA A 46 4.01 -7.72 3.68
CA ALA A 46 3.66 -9.10 4.00
C ALA A 46 4.52 -10.14 3.26
N GLY A 47 5.52 -9.74 2.48
CA GLY A 47 6.40 -10.65 1.76
C GLY A 47 5.72 -11.38 0.60
N ALA A 48 4.65 -10.80 0.04
CA ALA A 48 4.00 -11.37 -1.13
C ALA A 48 4.96 -11.48 -2.33
N SER A 49 4.68 -12.41 -3.23
CA SER A 49 5.39 -12.54 -4.50
C SER A 49 4.59 -12.00 -5.68
N ARG A 50 3.29 -11.76 -5.50
CA ARG A 50 2.37 -11.17 -6.48
C ARG A 50 1.12 -10.62 -5.80
N VAL A 51 0.43 -9.72 -6.49
CA VAL A 51 -0.91 -9.26 -6.11
C VAL A 51 -1.86 -9.45 -7.28
N ARG A 52 -3.11 -9.82 -7.00
CA ARG A 52 -4.21 -9.86 -7.96
C ARG A 52 -5.25 -8.82 -7.57
N ILE A 53 -5.69 -8.03 -8.53
CA ILE A 53 -6.83 -7.11 -8.41
C ILE A 53 -7.89 -7.66 -9.36
N SER A 54 -9.05 -8.05 -8.83
CA SER A 54 -10.18 -8.53 -9.63
C SER A 54 -11.42 -7.70 -9.40
N PHE A 55 -12.23 -7.58 -10.44
CA PHE A 55 -13.50 -6.86 -10.40
C PHE A 55 -14.64 -7.84 -10.62
N ASP A 56 -15.65 -7.74 -9.78
CA ASP A 56 -16.93 -8.40 -10.00
C ASP A 56 -17.98 -7.32 -10.22
N CYS A 57 -18.54 -7.28 -11.43
CA CYS A 57 -19.65 -6.40 -11.76
C CYS A 57 -20.94 -7.22 -11.62
N PRO A 58 -21.80 -6.90 -10.65
CA PRO A 58 -23.09 -7.55 -10.50
C PRO A 58 -23.89 -7.50 -11.81
N LYS A 59 -24.73 -8.51 -12.03
CA LYS A 59 -25.66 -8.51 -13.17
C LYS A 59 -26.77 -7.47 -13.01
N ASP A 60 -27.02 -7.04 -11.77
CA ASP A 60 -27.97 -6.01 -11.43
C ASP A 60 -27.22 -4.67 -11.34
N GLU A 61 -27.58 -3.71 -12.19
CA GLU A 61 -26.98 -2.38 -12.22
C GLU A 61 -27.25 -1.56 -10.93
N ALA A 62 -28.16 -2.02 -10.07
CA ALA A 62 -28.43 -1.40 -8.77
C ALA A 62 -27.40 -1.76 -7.68
N GLU A 63 -26.56 -2.80 -7.89
CA GLU A 63 -25.51 -3.17 -6.96
C GLU A 63 -24.14 -2.63 -7.39
N PRO A 64 -23.35 -2.07 -6.46
CA PRO A 64 -22.03 -1.54 -6.79
C PRO A 64 -21.09 -2.67 -7.22
N ALA A 65 -20.15 -2.37 -8.12
CA ALA A 65 -19.09 -3.33 -8.44
C ALA A 65 -18.25 -3.62 -7.19
N THR A 66 -17.72 -4.82 -7.09
CA THR A 66 -16.82 -5.20 -5.99
C THR A 66 -15.39 -5.30 -6.49
N ILE A 67 -14.49 -4.52 -5.89
CA ILE A 67 -13.04 -4.68 -6.08
C ILE A 67 -12.54 -5.68 -5.06
N THR A 68 -11.79 -6.69 -5.52
CA THR A 68 -11.08 -7.64 -4.68
C THR A 68 -9.58 -7.51 -4.92
N ILE A 69 -8.81 -7.24 -3.86
CA ILE A 69 -7.34 -7.21 -3.88
C ILE A 69 -6.85 -8.42 -3.07
N SER A 70 -6.06 -9.27 -3.69
CA SER A 70 -5.53 -10.50 -3.08
C SER A 70 -4.02 -10.58 -3.23
N ASP A 71 -3.34 -10.83 -2.11
CA ASP A 71 -1.92 -11.14 -2.09
C ASP A 71 -1.65 -12.56 -1.55
N ASN A 72 -0.47 -13.08 -1.86
CA ASN A 72 0.02 -14.36 -1.36
C ASN A 72 1.15 -14.18 -0.33
N GLY A 73 1.12 -13.10 0.44
CA GLY A 73 2.05 -12.85 1.54
C GLY A 73 1.70 -13.65 2.79
N TYR A 74 2.36 -13.35 3.90
CA TYR A 74 2.27 -14.10 5.16
C TYR A 74 0.91 -14.05 5.86
N GLY A 75 -0.06 -13.29 5.37
CA GLY A 75 -1.34 -13.08 6.04
C GLY A 75 -1.20 -12.31 7.35
N ILE A 76 -2.31 -12.18 8.07
CA ILE A 76 -2.42 -11.38 9.30
C ILE A 76 -2.88 -12.30 10.43
N GLU A 77 -2.03 -12.51 11.44
CA GLU A 77 -2.33 -13.41 12.56
C GLU A 77 -3.37 -12.85 13.53
N ASP A 78 -3.22 -11.59 13.93
CA ASP A 78 -4.17 -10.89 14.80
C ASP A 78 -4.97 -9.84 14.01
N PRO A 79 -6.29 -10.06 13.77
CA PRO A 79 -7.16 -9.08 13.13
C PRO A 79 -7.17 -7.71 13.83
N ALA A 80 -6.85 -7.64 15.13
CA ALA A 80 -6.89 -6.38 15.88
C ALA A 80 -5.88 -5.35 15.34
N VAL A 81 -4.84 -5.78 14.62
CA VAL A 81 -3.87 -4.86 14.01
C VAL A 81 -4.52 -3.91 13.00
N LEU A 82 -5.61 -4.33 12.34
CA LEU A 82 -6.36 -3.55 11.34
C LEU A 82 -6.91 -2.24 11.92
N LEU A 83 -7.27 -2.23 13.21
CA LEU A 83 -7.90 -1.11 13.91
C LEU A 83 -7.01 -0.54 15.03
N SER A 84 -5.70 -0.81 14.97
CA SER A 84 -4.78 -0.43 16.04
C SER A 84 -4.27 1.02 15.96
N TYR A 85 -4.47 1.74 14.84
CA TYR A 85 -3.98 3.13 14.61
C TYR A 85 -2.53 3.39 15.07
N GLY A 86 -1.66 2.38 14.99
CA GLY A 86 -0.28 2.47 15.45
C GLY A 86 -0.07 2.32 16.96
N ARG A 87 -1.06 1.96 17.79
CA ARG A 87 -0.88 1.69 19.24
C ARG A 87 0.25 0.70 19.54
N ASN A 88 0.46 -0.30 18.69
CA ASN A 88 1.51 -1.32 18.87
C ASN A 88 2.89 -0.89 18.33
N GLY A 89 3.03 0.36 17.84
CA GLY A 89 4.17 0.78 17.01
C GLY A 89 4.91 2.04 17.44
N TRP A 90 4.58 2.66 18.58
CA TRP A 90 5.38 3.79 19.08
C TRP A 90 6.70 3.35 19.72
N ASP A 91 6.92 2.04 19.95
CA ASP A 91 8.02 1.56 20.79
C ASP A 91 8.70 0.24 20.33
N SER A 92 8.65 -0.11 19.04
CA SER A 92 9.45 -1.27 18.55
C SER A 92 10.05 -1.07 17.16
N GLY A 93 11.36 -1.36 17.04
CA GLY A 93 12.23 -1.02 15.90
C GLY A 93 11.94 -1.68 14.55
N LEU A 94 10.85 -2.45 14.42
CA LEU A 94 10.31 -2.88 13.12
C LEU A 94 9.37 -1.84 12.51
N VAL A 95 8.74 -1.00 13.34
CA VAL A 95 7.82 0.07 12.88
C VAL A 95 8.57 1.29 12.38
N GLN A 96 9.81 1.52 12.83
CA GLN A 96 10.68 2.61 12.36
C GLN A 96 11.18 2.45 10.93
N ARG A 97 11.10 1.25 10.33
CA ARG A 97 11.70 1.02 9.01
C ARG A 97 10.87 1.52 7.84
N GLU A 98 9.54 1.61 7.99
CA GLU A 98 8.63 2.06 6.92
C GLU A 98 7.35 2.72 7.48
N ASP A 99 7.41 3.25 8.71
CA ASP A 99 6.31 3.89 9.44
C ASP A 99 4.97 3.14 9.31
N ALA A 100 4.95 1.88 9.77
CA ALA A 100 3.83 0.95 9.66
C ALA A 100 2.65 1.27 10.61
N ALA A 101 2.20 2.52 10.65
CA ALA A 101 1.21 3.02 11.60
C ALA A 101 -0.24 2.53 11.36
N GLY A 102 -0.48 1.48 10.57
CA GLY A 102 -1.82 0.99 10.22
C GLY A 102 -2.69 2.00 9.44
N MET A 103 -2.17 3.20 9.15
CA MET A 103 -2.95 4.30 8.59
C MET A 103 -3.27 4.14 7.11
N GLY A 104 -2.45 3.38 6.37
CA GLY A 104 -2.72 3.05 4.96
C GLY A 104 -4.03 2.29 4.75
N PHE A 105 -4.47 1.53 5.75
CA PHE A 105 -5.74 0.80 5.71
C PHE A 105 -6.98 1.71 5.85
N LEU A 106 -6.80 2.95 6.37
CA LEU A 106 -7.88 3.92 6.53
C LEU A 106 -8.43 4.45 5.19
N SER A 107 -7.72 4.20 4.08
CA SER A 107 -8.21 4.55 2.75
C SER A 107 -9.54 3.87 2.40
N LEU A 108 -9.88 2.77 3.09
CA LEU A 108 -11.12 2.01 2.91
C LEU A 108 -12.24 2.44 3.86
N ALA A 109 -11.95 3.28 4.85
CA ALA A 109 -12.89 3.53 5.94
C ALA A 109 -14.22 4.16 5.50
N ASN A 110 -14.21 5.03 4.48
CA ASN A 110 -15.45 5.60 3.94
C ASN A 110 -16.28 4.60 3.11
N ARG A 111 -15.64 3.61 2.50
CA ARG A 111 -16.32 2.61 1.65
C ARG A 111 -16.81 1.41 2.44
N GLY A 112 -16.14 1.12 3.56
CA GLY A 112 -16.21 -0.17 4.21
C GLY A 112 -15.51 -1.25 3.38
N CYS A 113 -15.19 -2.37 4.02
CA CYS A 113 -14.56 -3.50 3.36
C CYS A 113 -14.77 -4.81 4.12
N THR A 114 -14.58 -5.92 3.43
CA THR A 114 -14.42 -7.25 4.04
C THR A 114 -12.99 -7.70 3.84
N ILE A 115 -12.37 -8.19 4.91
CA ILE A 115 -11.02 -8.71 4.92
C ILE A 115 -11.10 -10.18 5.26
N SER A 116 -10.38 -10.99 4.51
CA SER A 116 -10.17 -12.39 4.80
C SER A 116 -8.67 -12.67 4.77
N SER A 117 -8.14 -13.34 5.80
CA SER A 117 -6.72 -13.63 5.88
C SER A 117 -6.47 -15.02 6.42
N ARG A 118 -5.44 -15.66 5.88
CA ARG A 118 -4.88 -16.89 6.44
C ARG A 118 -3.41 -16.66 6.76
N PRO A 119 -3.01 -16.68 8.04
CA PRO A 119 -1.62 -16.51 8.43
C PRO A 119 -0.75 -17.68 7.98
N ARG A 120 0.46 -17.38 7.53
CA ARG A 120 1.49 -18.40 7.31
C ARG A 120 1.96 -18.90 8.66
N SER A 121 1.86 -20.20 8.92
CA SER A 121 2.51 -20.73 10.11
C SER A 121 4.00 -20.97 9.91
N ALA A 122 4.77 -20.58 10.93
CA ALA A 122 6.18 -20.87 11.03
C ALA A 122 6.49 -22.39 11.12
N ASN A 123 5.53 -23.21 11.55
CA ASN A 123 5.72 -24.64 11.80
C ASN A 123 5.01 -25.57 10.78
N GLY A 124 4.52 -25.03 9.66
CA GLY A 124 3.88 -25.83 8.60
C GLY A 124 2.43 -26.23 8.85
N HIS A 125 1.83 -25.92 10.01
CA HIS A 125 0.39 -26.05 10.21
C HIS A 125 -0.37 -24.89 9.55
N ALA A 126 -1.50 -25.11 8.89
CA ALA A 126 -2.31 -23.97 8.44
C ALA A 126 -2.96 -23.33 9.68
N PHE A 127 -2.71 -22.04 9.94
CA PHE A 127 -3.60 -21.31 10.83
C PHE A 127 -5.00 -21.28 10.22
N PRO A 128 -6.07 -21.39 11.03
CA PRO A 128 -7.41 -21.23 10.51
C PRO A 128 -7.53 -19.85 9.87
N GLY A 129 -8.21 -19.80 8.73
CA GLY A 129 -8.54 -18.53 8.10
C GLY A 129 -9.57 -17.78 8.94
N TRP A 130 -9.56 -16.47 8.84
CA TRP A 130 -10.57 -15.61 9.46
C TRP A 130 -11.03 -14.55 8.48
N SER A 131 -12.23 -14.03 8.73
CA SER A 131 -12.76 -12.87 8.04
C SER A 131 -13.38 -11.86 9.01
N VAL A 132 -13.39 -10.60 8.60
CA VAL A 132 -14.07 -9.51 9.31
C VAL A 132 -14.65 -8.55 8.30
N ARG A 133 -15.86 -8.07 8.56
CA ARG A 133 -16.47 -6.95 7.84
C ARG A 133 -16.26 -5.68 8.67
N LEU A 134 -15.77 -4.64 8.02
CA LEU A 134 -15.54 -3.32 8.61
C LEU A 134 -16.32 -2.29 7.81
N ASP A 135 -17.46 -1.86 8.34
CA ASP A 135 -18.19 -0.66 7.93
C ASP A 135 -17.58 0.62 8.58
N PRO A 136 -17.89 1.83 8.10
CA PRO A 136 -17.28 3.08 8.57
C PRO A 136 -17.29 3.29 10.09
N GLU A 137 -18.36 2.89 10.78
CA GLU A 137 -18.51 2.97 12.25
C GLU A 137 -17.45 2.15 13.01
N HIS A 138 -16.99 1.02 12.46
CA HIS A 138 -15.92 0.22 13.05
C HIS A 138 -14.58 0.94 12.96
N PHE A 139 -14.35 1.68 11.86
CA PHE A 139 -13.17 2.54 11.69
C PHE A 139 -13.24 3.82 12.53
N ALA A 140 -14.43 4.21 13.02
CA ALA A 140 -14.60 5.30 13.97
C ALA A 140 -14.49 4.83 15.44
N GLY A 141 -14.49 3.51 15.68
CA GLY A 141 -14.50 2.93 17.02
C GLY A 141 -15.84 3.03 17.73
N GLU A 142 -16.91 3.34 17.00
CA GLU A 142 -18.27 3.47 17.54
C GLU A 142 -18.84 2.10 17.93
N THR A 143 -18.55 1.08 17.12
CA THR A 143 -19.01 -0.31 17.33
C THR A 143 -17.86 -1.31 17.18
N PRO A 144 -17.89 -2.44 17.91
CA PRO A 144 -16.94 -3.53 17.71
C PRO A 144 -17.30 -4.37 16.48
N ALA A 145 -16.30 -4.77 15.70
CA ALA A 145 -16.46 -5.68 14.56
C ALA A 145 -16.29 -7.13 15.00
N THR A 146 -17.14 -8.03 14.49
CA THR A 146 -17.07 -9.47 14.78
C THR A 146 -16.15 -10.18 13.80
N VAL A 147 -15.17 -10.93 14.34
CA VAL A 147 -14.28 -11.79 13.56
C VAL A 147 -14.89 -13.19 13.47
N LEU A 148 -14.99 -13.70 12.24
CA LEU A 148 -15.52 -15.01 11.92
C LEU A 148 -14.40 -15.94 11.45
N SER A 149 -14.57 -17.24 11.63
CA SER A 149 -13.76 -18.23 10.92
C SER A 149 -14.07 -18.18 9.42
N ASP A 150 -13.06 -18.37 8.58
CA ASP A 150 -13.21 -18.35 7.13
C ASP A 150 -12.42 -19.49 6.47
N ASP A 151 -13.14 -20.54 6.06
CA ASP A 151 -12.57 -21.68 5.35
C ASP A 151 -12.12 -21.31 3.94
N GLN A 152 -12.72 -20.26 3.35
CA GLN A 152 -12.43 -19.74 2.01
C GLN A 152 -11.32 -18.67 2.02
N ALA A 153 -10.69 -18.42 3.17
CA ALA A 153 -9.52 -17.56 3.24
C ALA A 153 -8.41 -18.05 2.28
N PRO A 154 -7.49 -17.16 1.86
CA PRO A 154 -6.42 -17.50 0.92
C PRO A 154 -5.66 -18.77 1.31
N TRP A 155 -5.42 -19.67 0.36
CA TRP A 155 -4.65 -20.89 0.59
C TRP A 155 -3.31 -20.85 -0.17
N PRO A 156 -2.19 -21.28 0.45
CA PRO A 156 -2.06 -21.72 1.84
C PRO A 156 -2.00 -20.58 2.86
N HIS A 157 -1.78 -19.35 2.42
CA HIS A 157 -1.72 -18.13 3.22
C HIS A 157 -1.91 -16.91 2.30
N GLY A 158 -2.20 -15.76 2.89
CA GLY A 158 -2.40 -14.51 2.16
C GLY A 158 -3.50 -13.66 2.77
N THR A 159 -3.74 -12.51 2.16
CA THR A 159 -4.83 -11.60 2.53
C THR A 159 -5.66 -11.26 1.31
N VAL A 160 -6.97 -11.14 1.51
CA VAL A 160 -7.93 -10.66 0.53
C VAL A 160 -8.72 -9.52 1.15
N ILE A 161 -8.81 -8.41 0.43
CA ILE A 161 -9.61 -7.24 0.78
C ILE A 161 -10.65 -7.03 -0.30
N ARG A 162 -11.92 -6.91 0.10
CA ARG A 162 -13.06 -6.67 -0.79
C ARG A 162 -13.76 -5.39 -0.40
N PHE A 163 -14.06 -4.51 -1.34
CA PHE A 163 -14.77 -3.27 -1.08
C PHE A 163 -15.63 -2.86 -2.28
N PRO A 164 -16.75 -2.17 -2.03
CA PRO A 164 -17.58 -1.65 -3.11
C PRO A 164 -16.85 -0.53 -3.86
N ALA A 165 -17.06 -0.46 -5.17
CA ALA A 165 -16.59 0.61 -6.03
C ALA A 165 -17.66 1.01 -7.03
N ASP A 166 -18.01 2.29 -6.99
CA ASP A 166 -18.91 2.94 -7.95
C ASP A 166 -18.13 3.64 -9.08
N ASP A 167 -16.80 3.60 -9.00
CA ASP A 167 -15.89 4.18 -9.96
C ASP A 167 -16.06 3.53 -11.35
N HIS A 168 -15.99 4.34 -12.41
CA HIS A 168 -16.01 3.81 -13.77
C HIS A 168 -14.84 2.84 -14.03
N ILE A 169 -15.09 1.78 -14.83
CA ILE A 169 -14.08 0.77 -15.21
C ILE A 169 -12.78 1.40 -15.76
N ALA A 170 -12.88 2.50 -16.52
CA ALA A 170 -11.71 3.21 -17.02
C ALA A 170 -10.86 3.79 -15.88
N THR A 171 -11.47 4.50 -14.93
CA THR A 171 -10.81 5.06 -13.74
C THR A 171 -10.15 3.98 -12.90
N ILE A 172 -10.84 2.86 -12.73
CA ILE A 172 -10.32 1.68 -12.02
C ILE A 172 -9.05 1.14 -12.71
N ARG A 173 -9.13 0.91 -14.02
CA ARG A 173 -8.00 0.40 -14.82
C ARG A 173 -6.81 1.34 -14.75
N GLU A 174 -7.04 2.63 -14.99
CA GLU A 174 -6.00 3.66 -14.95
C GLU A 174 -5.33 3.73 -13.57
N SER A 175 -6.12 3.67 -12.50
CA SER A 175 -5.60 3.69 -11.13
C SER A 175 -4.76 2.45 -10.80
N ALA A 176 -5.20 1.26 -11.23
CA ALA A 176 -4.45 0.01 -11.04
C ALA A 176 -3.15 0.00 -11.85
N GLU A 177 -3.19 0.44 -13.11
CA GLU A 177 -2.01 0.56 -13.97
C GLU A 177 -1.00 1.59 -13.43
N ALA A 178 -1.48 2.73 -12.92
CA ALA A 178 -0.64 3.74 -12.30
C ALA A 178 0.07 3.19 -11.06
N ALA A 179 -0.66 2.53 -10.16
CA ALA A 179 -0.10 1.94 -8.93
C ALA A 179 0.90 0.81 -9.25
N ALA A 180 0.64 0.00 -10.27
CA ALA A 180 1.53 -1.09 -10.67
C ALA A 180 2.80 -0.63 -11.41
N ARG A 181 2.80 0.59 -11.99
CA ARG A 181 3.82 1.04 -12.95
C ARG A 181 5.24 0.96 -12.40
N TYR A 182 5.46 1.41 -11.16
CA TYR A 182 6.77 1.43 -10.50
C TYR A 182 6.81 0.55 -9.25
N TYR A 183 5.79 -0.29 -9.07
CA TYR A 183 5.69 -1.21 -7.96
C TYR A 183 6.60 -2.44 -8.19
N PRO A 184 7.35 -2.90 -7.16
CA PRO A 184 8.36 -3.94 -7.34
C PRO A 184 7.82 -5.35 -7.59
N LEU A 185 6.56 -5.64 -7.28
CA LEU A 185 5.98 -6.99 -7.46
C LEU A 185 5.03 -7.06 -8.67
N PRO A 186 4.85 -8.23 -9.30
CA PRO A 186 3.84 -8.45 -10.31
C PRO A 186 2.42 -8.15 -9.80
N VAL A 187 1.64 -7.40 -10.59
CA VAL A 187 0.22 -7.13 -10.34
C VAL A 187 -0.60 -7.69 -11.51
N ILE A 188 -1.57 -8.53 -11.20
CA ILE A 188 -2.48 -9.14 -12.18
C ILE A 188 -3.84 -8.44 -12.06
N LEU A 189 -4.36 -7.92 -13.17
CA LEU A 189 -5.68 -7.31 -13.27
C LEU A 189 -6.66 -8.30 -13.91
N ASP A 190 -7.77 -8.57 -13.26
CA ASP A 190 -8.72 -9.61 -13.65
C ASP A 190 -10.17 -9.11 -13.55
N GLY A 191 -11.11 -9.77 -14.21
CA GLY A 191 -12.54 -9.46 -14.09
C GLY A 191 -13.04 -8.22 -14.84
N LEU A 192 -12.16 -7.47 -15.54
CA LEU A 192 -12.64 -6.46 -16.50
C LEU A 192 -13.10 -7.12 -17.80
N PRO A 193 -14.09 -6.55 -18.53
CA PRO A 193 -14.71 -7.18 -19.71
C PRO A 193 -13.73 -7.71 -20.77
N ASP A 194 -12.61 -7.00 -21.00
CA ASP A 194 -11.60 -7.36 -22.00
C ASP A 194 -10.39 -8.12 -21.43
N SER A 195 -10.43 -8.52 -20.15
CA SER A 195 -9.32 -9.23 -19.52
C SER A 195 -9.23 -10.67 -20.00
N PRO A 196 -8.03 -11.22 -20.21
CA PRO A 196 -7.89 -12.65 -20.48
C PRO A 196 -8.36 -13.48 -19.27
N PRO A 197 -8.79 -14.74 -19.45
CA PRO A 197 -9.35 -15.54 -18.35
C PRO A 197 -8.42 -15.77 -17.15
N GLN A 198 -7.10 -15.63 -17.35
CA GLN A 198 -6.10 -15.76 -16.28
C GLN A 198 -5.76 -14.44 -15.58
N GLY A 199 -6.35 -13.33 -16.04
CA GLY A 199 -5.98 -11.96 -15.70
C GLY A 199 -4.80 -11.44 -16.53
N GLN A 200 -4.76 -10.13 -16.74
CA GLN A 200 -3.71 -9.40 -17.44
C GLN A 200 -2.58 -9.02 -16.46
N LEU A 201 -1.34 -9.41 -16.77
CA LEU A 201 -0.18 -8.89 -16.05
C LEU A 201 0.01 -7.40 -16.40
N LEU A 202 -0.10 -6.52 -15.40
CA LEU A 202 0.08 -5.09 -15.59
C LEU A 202 1.54 -4.74 -15.89
N LYS A 203 1.72 -3.77 -16.79
CA LYS A 203 3.05 -3.35 -17.25
C LYS A 203 3.80 -2.59 -16.16
N ARG A 204 4.95 -3.13 -15.78
CA ARG A 204 5.90 -2.48 -14.86
C ARG A 204 7.02 -1.80 -15.63
N ARG A 205 7.63 -0.79 -15.02
CA ARG A 205 8.78 -0.03 -15.53
C ARG A 205 9.76 0.19 -14.38
N ASP A 206 11.05 0.06 -14.63
CA ASP A 206 12.07 0.54 -13.68
C ASP A 206 12.01 2.07 -13.63
N PHE A 207 11.86 2.63 -12.43
CA PHE A 207 11.75 4.08 -12.23
C PHE A 207 12.99 4.82 -12.73
N LEU A 208 14.16 4.18 -12.66
CA LEU A 208 15.44 4.73 -13.11
C LEU A 208 15.79 4.32 -14.55
N ARG A 209 14.85 3.72 -15.29
CA ARG A 209 15.05 3.40 -16.71
C ARG A 209 15.39 4.68 -17.48
N GLU A 210 16.42 4.62 -18.31
CA GLU A 210 17.01 5.74 -19.09
C GLU A 210 17.98 6.65 -18.33
N ALA A 211 18.24 6.37 -17.04
CA ALA A 211 19.33 7.03 -16.34
C ALA A 211 20.67 6.75 -17.04
N VAL A 212 21.48 7.80 -17.22
CA VAL A 212 22.83 7.71 -17.78
C VAL A 212 23.79 7.06 -16.80
N ARG A 213 23.52 7.21 -15.50
CA ARG A 213 24.25 6.59 -14.39
C ARG A 213 23.29 6.29 -13.26
N ILE A 214 23.47 5.14 -12.59
CA ILE A 214 22.71 4.78 -11.38
C ILE A 214 23.74 4.46 -10.30
N GLU A 215 23.62 5.12 -9.16
CA GLU A 215 24.46 4.90 -7.98
C GLU A 215 23.62 4.37 -6.83
N SER A 216 24.22 3.54 -5.97
CA SER A 216 23.58 3.09 -4.74
C SER A 216 24.12 3.87 -3.55
N TRP A 217 23.21 4.40 -2.72
CA TRP A 217 23.56 5.16 -1.53
C TRP A 217 22.59 4.83 -0.40
N ARG A 218 23.08 4.14 0.64
CA ARG A 218 22.32 3.83 1.88
C ARG A 218 20.90 3.30 1.64
N GLY A 219 20.76 2.32 0.73
CA GLY A 219 19.46 1.72 0.40
C GLY A 219 18.66 2.46 -0.67
N LEU A 220 19.13 3.61 -1.15
CA LEU A 220 18.58 4.33 -2.30
C LEU A 220 19.31 3.93 -3.58
N ARG A 221 18.58 3.87 -4.69
CA ARG A 221 19.15 3.93 -6.05
C ARG A 221 18.95 5.34 -6.57
N ILE A 222 20.02 6.00 -7.01
CA ILE A 222 20.00 7.40 -7.48
C ILE A 222 20.38 7.40 -8.94
N GLY A 223 19.42 7.69 -9.81
CA GLY A 223 19.61 7.79 -11.25
C GLY A 223 19.87 9.22 -11.67
N VAL A 224 20.89 9.43 -12.50
CA VAL A 224 21.20 10.69 -13.16
C VAL A 224 20.67 10.67 -14.58
N PHE A 225 19.92 11.70 -14.93
CA PHE A 225 19.31 11.88 -16.24
C PHE A 225 19.95 13.08 -16.92
N ARG A 226 20.27 12.92 -18.20
CA ARG A 226 20.70 14.02 -19.06
C ARG A 226 19.52 14.42 -19.91
N ASP A 227 18.82 15.48 -19.53
CA ASP A 227 17.60 15.87 -20.20
C ASP A 227 17.70 17.28 -20.83
N ARG A 228 16.99 17.44 -21.94
CA ARG A 228 16.73 18.74 -22.58
C ARG A 228 15.30 19.22 -22.31
N ARG A 229 14.42 18.37 -21.72
CA ARG A 229 12.98 18.60 -21.59
C ARG A 229 12.35 17.94 -20.35
N HIS A 230 13.07 17.82 -19.23
CA HIS A 230 12.41 17.36 -18.00
C HIS A 230 11.41 18.42 -17.54
N TYR A 231 10.13 18.06 -17.52
CA TYR A 231 9.14 18.88 -16.85
C TYR A 231 9.45 18.83 -15.36
N LEU A 232 9.75 19.98 -14.76
CA LEU A 232 10.02 20.15 -13.32
C LEU A 232 8.92 19.58 -12.39
N ARG A 233 7.80 19.10 -12.95
CA ARG A 233 6.66 18.51 -12.22
C ARG A 233 6.60 16.99 -12.28
N ASP A 234 7.47 16.32 -13.05
CA ASP A 234 7.52 14.87 -13.03
C ASP A 234 7.95 14.38 -11.63
N PRO A 235 7.37 13.29 -11.12
CA PRO A 235 7.85 12.70 -9.88
C PRO A 235 9.31 12.25 -10.05
N ASN A 236 10.10 12.46 -9.02
CA ASN A 236 11.52 12.14 -8.98
C ASN A 236 11.90 11.25 -7.79
N LEU A 237 10.91 10.82 -6.99
CA LEU A 237 11.07 9.82 -5.96
C LEU A 237 10.04 8.69 -6.19
N ASN A 238 10.48 7.44 -6.16
CA ASN A 238 9.61 6.27 -6.13
C ASN A 238 9.77 5.54 -4.79
N PHE A 239 8.72 5.55 -3.98
CA PHE A 239 8.63 4.76 -2.75
C PHE A 239 7.74 3.55 -3.02
N HIS A 240 8.34 2.50 -3.61
CA HIS A 240 7.69 1.23 -3.90
C HIS A 240 6.32 1.38 -4.63
N GLY A 241 6.27 2.18 -5.70
CA GLY A 241 5.06 2.44 -6.48
C GLY A 241 4.38 3.77 -6.15
N LEU A 242 4.55 4.29 -4.92
CA LEU A 242 4.13 5.65 -4.58
C LEU A 242 5.16 6.65 -5.11
N THR A 243 4.80 7.33 -6.20
CA THR A 243 5.68 8.34 -6.80
C THR A 243 5.40 9.74 -6.29
N LEU A 244 6.45 10.43 -5.85
CA LEU A 244 6.39 11.75 -5.24
C LEU A 244 7.36 12.71 -5.91
N HIS A 245 7.16 14.00 -5.66
CA HIS A 245 8.12 15.03 -6.02
C HIS A 245 8.90 15.44 -4.77
N LEU A 246 10.21 15.53 -4.91
CA LEU A 246 11.16 15.93 -3.88
C LEU A 246 12.08 17.01 -4.46
N ASP A 247 12.37 18.06 -3.69
CA ASP A 247 13.26 19.14 -4.16
C ASP A 247 14.73 18.67 -4.18
N LEU A 248 15.09 17.96 -5.24
CA LEU A 248 16.43 17.42 -5.45
C LEU A 248 17.35 18.44 -6.15
N PRO A 249 18.66 18.42 -5.84
CA PRO A 249 19.61 19.28 -6.52
C PRO A 249 19.66 18.97 -8.03
N TYR A 250 19.70 20.02 -8.84
CA TYR A 250 19.81 19.96 -10.29
C TYR A 250 21.02 20.75 -10.77
N LEU A 251 21.66 20.29 -11.85
CA LEU A 251 22.80 20.97 -12.47
C LEU A 251 22.43 21.40 -13.89
N ARG A 252 22.53 22.70 -14.17
CA ARG A 252 22.36 23.25 -15.52
C ARG A 252 23.72 23.64 -16.08
N SER A 253 24.13 22.98 -17.16
CA SER A 253 25.32 23.38 -17.91
C SER A 253 25.06 24.69 -18.67
N LEU A 254 26.09 25.53 -18.78
CA LEU A 254 26.10 26.71 -19.66
C LEU A 254 25.79 26.37 -21.13
N THR A 255 25.95 25.11 -21.52
CA THR A 255 25.69 24.58 -22.88
C THR A 255 24.25 24.08 -23.10
N SER A 256 23.28 24.52 -22.29
CA SER A 256 21.84 24.12 -22.36
C SER A 256 21.53 22.64 -22.08
N THR A 257 22.46 21.92 -21.45
CA THR A 257 22.21 20.55 -20.99
C THR A 257 21.82 20.57 -19.51
N GLU A 258 20.65 20.04 -19.18
CA GLU A 258 20.19 19.90 -17.80
C GLU A 258 20.44 18.48 -17.31
N TRP A 259 20.93 18.39 -16.08
CA TRP A 259 21.12 17.13 -15.38
C TRP A 259 20.21 17.11 -14.16
N THR A 260 19.35 16.11 -14.11
CA THR A 260 18.40 15.90 -13.01
C THR A 260 18.67 14.57 -12.35
N THR A 261 18.16 14.42 -11.13
CA THR A 261 18.26 13.19 -10.35
C THR A 261 16.86 12.63 -10.09
N ARG A 262 16.77 11.30 -10.08
CA ARG A 262 15.61 10.58 -9.57
C ARG A 262 16.07 9.51 -8.60
N ILE A 263 15.23 9.20 -7.62
CA ILE A 263 15.52 8.29 -6.53
C ILE A 263 14.49 7.16 -6.54
N ASP A 264 14.98 5.93 -6.54
CA ASP A 264 14.17 4.73 -6.34
C ASP A 264 14.54 4.12 -4.98
N VAL A 265 13.56 4.06 -4.07
CA VAL A 265 13.78 3.62 -2.70
C VAL A 265 13.81 2.09 -2.64
N GLY A 266 14.93 1.55 -2.15
CA GLY A 266 15.08 0.14 -1.79
C GLY A 266 14.79 -0.08 -0.30
N ASP A 267 15.72 -0.66 0.44
CA ASP A 267 15.63 -0.81 1.89
C ASP A 267 16.31 0.39 2.57
N CYS A 268 15.55 1.46 2.81
CA CYS A 268 16.05 2.72 3.35
C CYS A 268 15.17 3.21 4.51
N PRO A 269 15.33 2.65 5.72
CA PRO A 269 14.49 2.97 6.86
C PRO A 269 14.65 4.40 7.38
N ASP A 270 15.77 5.04 7.08
CA ASP A 270 16.06 6.41 7.52
C ASP A 270 15.31 7.47 6.69
N LEU A 271 14.71 7.08 5.55
CA LEU A 271 13.87 7.97 4.74
C LEU A 271 12.42 7.91 5.26
N GLN A 272 12.01 8.96 5.96
CA GLN A 272 10.70 9.04 6.61
C GLN A 272 9.71 9.86 5.78
N PHE A 273 8.42 9.53 5.88
CA PHE A 273 7.34 10.20 5.17
C PHE A 273 6.31 10.78 6.12
N VAL A 274 5.71 11.91 5.73
CA VAL A 274 4.64 12.53 6.51
C VAL A 274 3.44 11.59 6.51
N LEU A 275 3.17 11.05 7.69
CA LEU A 275 1.99 10.25 7.96
C LEU A 275 0.73 11.12 8.00
N PRO A 276 -0.42 10.63 7.53
CA PRO A 276 -0.74 9.24 7.14
C PRO A 276 -0.49 8.88 5.69
N ALA A 277 -0.59 9.87 4.80
CA ALA A 277 -0.80 9.65 3.38
C ALA A 277 0.51 9.49 2.60
N ARG A 278 1.65 9.72 3.27
CA ARG A 278 3.00 9.58 2.71
C ARG A 278 3.22 10.41 1.46
N LYS A 279 2.51 11.55 1.35
CA LYS A 279 2.56 12.43 0.17
C LYS A 279 3.75 13.40 0.18
N GLU A 280 4.45 13.45 1.31
CA GLU A 280 5.59 14.35 1.55
C GLU A 280 6.67 13.59 2.33
N VAL A 281 7.94 13.95 2.10
CA VAL A 281 9.10 13.41 2.84
C VAL A 281 9.32 14.27 4.09
N VAL A 282 9.67 13.65 5.21
CA VAL A 282 9.99 14.39 6.45
C VAL A 282 11.39 14.99 6.35
N GLU A 283 11.51 16.27 6.69
CA GLU A 283 12.79 16.96 6.85
C GLU A 283 13.59 16.36 8.01
N THR A 284 14.58 15.54 7.69
CA THR A 284 15.43 14.81 8.65
C THR A 284 16.91 15.10 8.40
N PRO A 285 17.79 14.85 9.39
CA PRO A 285 19.24 14.88 9.16
C PRO A 285 19.70 13.95 8.03
N PHE A 286 18.99 12.83 7.83
CA PHE A 286 19.24 11.90 6.72
C PHE A 286 18.99 12.58 5.37
N LEU A 287 17.85 13.28 5.21
CA LEU A 287 17.53 14.01 3.99
C LEU A 287 18.55 15.11 3.70
N ALA A 288 18.93 15.87 4.73
CA ALA A 288 19.99 16.88 4.61
C ALA A 288 21.35 16.27 4.21
N ASP A 289 21.69 15.09 4.72
CA ASP A 289 22.92 14.38 4.36
C ASP A 289 22.87 13.83 2.93
N MET A 290 21.72 13.33 2.50
CA MET A 290 21.47 12.92 1.12
C MET A 290 21.70 14.09 0.18
N HIS A 291 21.14 15.28 0.44
CA HIS A 291 21.36 16.47 -0.38
C HIS A 291 22.83 16.91 -0.44
N ARG A 292 23.62 16.65 0.60
CA ARG A 292 25.04 17.02 0.63
C ARG A 292 25.97 16.00 -0.02
N THR A 293 25.66 14.71 0.07
CA THR A 293 26.62 13.64 -0.23
C THR A 293 26.28 12.87 -1.50
N ALA A 294 25.00 12.64 -1.76
CA ALA A 294 24.56 11.98 -2.99
C ALA A 294 24.98 12.74 -4.27
N PRO A 295 24.99 14.10 -4.30
CA PRO A 295 25.35 14.83 -5.52
C PRO A 295 26.84 15.08 -5.69
N VAL A 296 27.71 14.64 -4.79
CA VAL A 296 29.14 15.01 -4.79
C VAL A 296 30.03 13.86 -5.29
N SER A 297 29.42 12.73 -5.65
CA SER A 297 30.13 11.54 -6.16
C SER A 297 30.18 11.47 -7.70
N TRP A 298 29.84 12.56 -8.40
CA TRP A 298 29.72 12.61 -9.86
C TRP A 298 31.05 12.82 -10.57
#